data_AF-A0A2T6INC4-F1
#
_entry.id   AF-A0A2T6INC4-F1
#
_cell.length_a   1.000
_cell.length_b   1.000
_cell.length_c   1.000
_cell.angle_alpha   90.00
_cell.angle_beta   90.00
_cell.angle_gamma   90.00
#
_symmetry.space_group_name_H-M   'P 1'
#
loop_
_entity.id
_entity.type
_entity.pdbx_description
1 polymer ?
#
loop_
_entity_poly.entity_id
_entity_poly.type
_entity_poly.pdbx_seq_one_letter_code
_entity_poly.pdbx_strand_id
1 'polypeptide(L)'
;DRADAKQGGKAGNASSKARNERLAALDVHRVARAALNDFRVKKGYEAQVQLRFMGGDFQRTTGSRTKKDPRVLFTPDYWQVRLLDLIDRRESVFVTAPTSSGKTFICFYAMELVLRCPLRGEKAIDNDAVIVYVSPSKALADQVYAEVHGRFSSKTYAASGSRKYLAANFVERQNSEPPLNAQ
;
A
#
# COMPACT_ATOMS: atom_id res chain seq x y z
N ASP A 1 73.73 -33.28 43.51
CA ASP A 1 73.85 -31.87 43.96
C ASP A 1 72.96 -30.97 43.10
N ARG A 2 71.86 -30.45 43.63
CA ARG A 2 71.74 -29.08 44.18
C ARG A 2 72.27 -28.01 43.22
N ALA A 3 71.36 -27.39 42.47
CA ALA A 3 70.96 -25.99 42.64
C ALA A 3 70.20 -25.54 41.39
N ASP A 4 68.97 -25.04 41.55
CA ASP A 4 68.59 -23.79 40.88
C ASP A 4 67.42 -23.13 41.60
N ALA A 5 67.58 -21.83 41.78
CA ALA A 5 66.94 -21.03 42.81
C ALA A 5 65.57 -20.50 42.37
N LYS A 6 64.68 -20.39 43.36
CA LYS A 6 63.40 -19.66 43.30
C LYS A 6 63.60 -18.21 42.84
N GLN A 7 62.93 -17.82 41.76
CA GLN A 7 62.34 -16.48 41.61
C GLN A 7 61.01 -16.60 40.87
N GLY A 8 59.90 -16.34 41.58
CA GLY A 8 58.56 -16.49 41.02
C GLY A 8 57.48 -16.00 41.99
N GLY A 9 57.61 -14.77 42.47
CA GLY A 9 56.60 -14.15 43.33
C GLY A 9 56.42 -12.70 42.94
N LYS A 10 55.29 -12.36 42.28
CA LYS A 10 54.57 -11.06 42.31
C LYS A 10 53.56 -10.80 41.17
N ALA A 11 53.21 -11.76 40.30
CA ALA A 11 52.28 -11.47 39.19
C ALA A 11 50.77 -11.58 39.53
N GLY A 12 50.38 -12.29 40.60
CA GLY A 12 48.96 -12.60 40.87
C GLY A 12 48.14 -11.49 41.55
N ASN A 13 48.78 -10.50 42.17
CA ASN A 13 48.09 -9.55 43.07
C ASN A 13 47.59 -8.27 42.39
N ALA A 14 48.13 -7.91 41.21
CA ALA A 14 47.71 -6.73 40.47
C ALA A 14 46.40 -6.96 39.71
N SER A 15 46.19 -8.17 39.18
CA SER A 15 44.99 -8.55 38.42
C SER A 15 43.74 -8.62 39.29
N SER A 16 43.86 -9.16 40.52
CA SER A 16 42.78 -9.21 41.50
C SER A 16 42.39 -7.81 42.01
N LYS A 17 43.38 -6.94 42.23
CA LYS A 17 43.16 -5.55 42.63
C LYS A 17 42.42 -4.75 41.55
N ALA A 18 42.84 -4.83 40.29
CA ALA A 18 42.17 -4.15 39.18
C ALA A 18 40.73 -4.66 38.96
N ARG A 19 40.50 -5.96 39.14
CA ARG A 19 39.15 -6.54 39.08
C ARG A 19 38.26 -6.02 40.22
N ASN A 20 38.79 -5.92 41.43
CA ASN A 20 38.05 -5.42 42.59
C ASN A 20 37.76 -3.92 42.49
N GLU A 21 38.70 -3.13 41.97
CA GLU A 21 38.48 -1.71 41.69
C GLU A 21 37.40 -1.51 40.62
N ARG A 22 37.38 -2.34 39.58
CA ARG A 22 36.31 -2.34 38.57
C ARG A 22 34.96 -2.74 39.16
N LEU A 23 34.92 -3.73 40.05
CA LEU A 23 33.69 -4.14 40.75
C LEU A 23 33.19 -3.04 41.70
N ALA A 24 34.09 -2.34 42.39
CA ALA A 24 33.75 -1.20 43.24
C ALA A 24 33.23 0.00 42.44
N ALA A 25 33.79 0.24 41.25
CA ALA A 25 33.28 1.27 40.34
C ALA A 25 31.85 0.95 39.83
N LEU A 26 31.51 -0.33 39.70
CA LEU A 26 30.18 -0.78 39.30
C LEU A 26 29.14 -0.75 40.43
N ASP A 27 29.59 -0.66 41.70
CA ASP A 27 28.70 -0.57 42.87
C ASP A 27 27.90 0.75 42.88
N VAL A 28 28.38 1.81 42.19
CA VAL A 28 27.62 3.06 41.97
C VAL A 28 26.34 2.82 41.15
N HIS A 29 26.35 1.78 40.31
CA HIS A 29 25.20 1.38 39.49
C HIS A 29 24.37 0.27 40.15
N ARG A 30 24.67 -0.09 41.40
CA ARG A 30 23.98 -1.16 42.10
C ARG A 30 22.61 -0.67 42.57
N VAL A 31 21.57 -1.23 41.96
CA VAL A 31 20.19 -0.97 42.34
C VAL A 31 19.83 -1.76 43.60
N ALA A 32 19.10 -1.13 44.53
CA ALA A 32 18.70 -1.73 45.81
C ALA A 32 17.80 -2.97 45.64
N ARG A 33 17.03 -3.03 44.54
CA ARG A 33 16.26 -4.18 44.10
C ARG A 33 16.28 -4.23 42.57
N ALA A 34 16.58 -5.40 42.01
CA ALA A 34 16.38 -5.70 40.60
C ALA A 34 15.31 -6.78 40.50
N ALA A 35 14.24 -6.51 39.76
CA ALA A 35 13.28 -7.54 39.36
C ALA A 35 13.73 -8.07 38.00
N LEU A 36 13.94 -9.39 37.89
CA LEU A 36 14.12 -10.04 36.60
C LEU A 36 12.78 -10.03 35.88
N ASN A 37 12.56 -9.01 35.05
CA ASN A 37 11.42 -9.00 34.15
C ASN A 37 11.79 -9.86 32.94
N ASP A 38 11.30 -11.10 32.94
CA ASP A 38 11.40 -11.95 31.78
C ASP A 38 10.41 -11.45 30.72
N PHE A 39 10.92 -10.73 29.72
CA PHE A 39 10.11 -10.27 28.58
C PHE A 39 9.64 -11.44 27.69
N ARG A 40 10.07 -12.68 27.98
CA ARG A 40 9.55 -13.86 27.30
C ARG A 40 8.08 -14.03 27.60
N VAL A 41 7.31 -14.16 26.53
CA VAL A 41 5.89 -14.51 26.62
C VAL A 41 5.78 -15.85 27.34
N LYS A 42 4.96 -15.91 28.40
CA LYS A 42 4.71 -17.15 29.13
C LYS A 42 4.15 -18.20 28.17
N LYS A 43 4.66 -19.42 28.24
CA LYS A 43 4.18 -20.54 27.42
C LYS A 43 2.67 -20.74 27.61
N GLY A 44 1.90 -20.77 26.52
CA GLY A 44 0.44 -20.86 26.52
C GLY A 44 -0.31 -19.52 26.53
N TYR A 45 0.40 -18.38 26.67
CA TYR A 45 -0.18 -17.03 26.63
C TYR A 45 0.10 -16.30 25.32
N GLU A 46 0.70 -16.97 24.33
CA GLU A 46 1.12 -16.39 23.05
C GLU A 46 -0.07 -15.77 22.32
N ALA A 47 -1.19 -16.50 22.23
CA ALA A 47 -2.40 -16.00 21.58
C ALA A 47 -2.98 -14.76 22.27
N GLN A 48 -2.91 -14.69 23.60
CA GLN A 48 -3.43 -13.55 24.37
C GLN A 48 -2.56 -12.30 24.20
N VAL A 49 -1.23 -12.48 24.23
CA VAL A 49 -0.27 -11.41 23.96
C VAL A 49 -0.43 -10.92 22.50
N GLN A 50 -0.56 -11.85 21.57
CA GLN A 50 -0.77 -11.55 20.15
C GLN A 50 -2.08 -10.75 19.94
N LEU A 51 -3.21 -11.19 20.51
CA LEU A 51 -4.49 -10.47 20.42
C LEU A 51 -4.47 -9.10 21.11
N ARG A 52 -3.73 -8.95 22.21
CA ARG A 52 -3.72 -7.71 23.01
C ARG A 52 -2.79 -6.64 22.48
N PHE A 53 -1.65 -7.03 21.91
CA PHE A 53 -0.58 -6.09 21.55
C PHE A 53 -0.27 -6.06 20.04
N MET A 54 -0.61 -7.11 19.28
CA MET A 54 -0.23 -7.24 17.88
C MET A 54 -1.40 -7.00 16.91
N GLY A 55 -2.46 -6.31 17.33
CA GLY A 55 -3.62 -6.04 16.47
C GLY A 55 -3.31 -5.28 15.18
N GLY A 56 -2.20 -4.54 15.13
CA GLY A 56 -1.69 -3.90 13.90
C GLY A 56 -1.04 -4.87 12.92
N ASP A 57 -0.44 -5.95 13.43
CA ASP A 57 0.22 -6.99 12.64
C ASP A 57 -0.77 -8.06 12.16
N PHE A 58 -1.99 -8.04 12.67
CA PHE A 58 -3.03 -8.97 12.24
C PHE A 58 -3.42 -8.63 10.81
N GLN A 59 -3.39 -9.66 9.97
CA GLN A 59 -3.94 -9.56 8.64
C GLN A 59 -5.44 -9.28 8.76
N ARG A 60 -5.82 -8.03 8.52
CA ARG A 60 -7.23 -7.63 8.46
C ARG A 60 -7.84 -8.35 7.27
N THR A 61 -8.85 -9.17 7.52
CA THR A 61 -9.62 -9.78 6.44
C THR A 61 -10.42 -8.70 5.74
N THR A 62 -9.96 -8.23 4.58
CA THR A 62 -10.74 -7.34 3.68
C THR A 62 -11.88 -8.08 2.97
N GLY A 63 -12.17 -9.32 3.37
CA GLY A 63 -13.06 -10.22 2.65
C GLY A 63 -12.52 -10.62 1.28
N SER A 64 -11.22 -10.38 1.01
CA SER A 64 -10.58 -10.73 -0.26
C SER A 64 -10.86 -12.19 -0.58
N ARG A 65 -11.56 -12.43 -1.70
CA ARG A 65 -11.95 -13.78 -2.10
C ARG A 65 -10.69 -14.52 -2.52
N THR A 66 -10.55 -15.78 -2.12
CA THR A 66 -9.51 -16.68 -2.65
C THR A 66 -9.60 -16.85 -4.17
N LYS A 67 -10.76 -16.53 -4.76
CA LYS A 67 -11.04 -16.63 -6.19
C LYS A 67 -10.68 -15.34 -6.92
N LYS A 68 -9.84 -15.44 -7.95
CA LYS A 68 -9.54 -14.35 -8.88
C LYS A 68 -10.80 -13.93 -9.65
N ASP A 69 -10.99 -12.63 -9.83
CA ASP A 69 -12.06 -12.08 -10.65
C ASP A 69 -11.52 -11.83 -12.08
N PRO A 70 -12.16 -12.36 -13.14
CA PRO A 70 -11.64 -12.25 -14.51
C PRO A 70 -11.66 -10.81 -15.06
N ARG A 71 -12.38 -9.88 -14.41
CA ARG A 71 -12.45 -8.47 -14.83
C ARG A 71 -11.16 -7.70 -14.53
N VAL A 72 -10.32 -8.21 -13.62
CA VAL A 72 -9.10 -7.51 -13.16
C VAL A 72 -7.91 -8.47 -13.07
N LEU A 73 -6.69 -7.93 -13.23
CA LEU A 73 -5.45 -8.72 -13.22
C LEU A 73 -4.93 -9.09 -11.81
N PHE A 74 -5.55 -8.53 -10.77
CA PHE A 74 -5.18 -8.73 -9.36
C PHE A 74 -6.33 -9.41 -8.61
N THR A 75 -6.12 -9.77 -7.34
CA THR A 75 -7.21 -10.31 -6.49
C THR A 75 -7.95 -9.15 -5.81
N PRO A 76 -9.18 -8.82 -6.23
CA PRO A 76 -9.92 -7.72 -5.64
C PRO A 76 -10.47 -8.05 -4.25
N ASP A 77 -10.61 -7.02 -3.42
CA ASP A 77 -11.33 -7.09 -2.16
C ASP A 77 -12.83 -7.33 -2.39
N TYR A 78 -13.54 -7.82 -1.37
CA TYR A 78 -14.99 -8.09 -1.47
C TYR A 78 -15.79 -6.87 -1.94
N TRP A 79 -15.49 -5.68 -1.39
CA TRP A 79 -16.18 -4.45 -1.76
C TRP A 79 -15.88 -4.02 -3.20
N GLN A 80 -14.67 -4.31 -3.71
CA GLN A 80 -14.30 -4.02 -5.10
C GLN A 80 -15.08 -4.94 -6.04
N VAL A 81 -15.21 -6.24 -5.73
CA VAL A 81 -16.05 -7.16 -6.51
C VAL A 81 -17.51 -6.66 -6.56
N ARG A 82 -18.05 -6.25 -5.41
CA ARG A 82 -19.40 -5.66 -5.34
C ARG A 82 -19.54 -4.40 -6.17
N LEU A 83 -18.53 -3.53 -6.17
CA LEU A 83 -18.49 -2.34 -7.02
C LEU A 83 -18.52 -2.70 -8.51
N LEU A 84 -17.72 -3.67 -8.94
CA LEU A 84 -17.71 -4.14 -10.33
C LEU A 84 -19.08 -4.67 -10.76
N ASP A 85 -19.75 -5.47 -9.90
CA ASP A 85 -21.09 -6.00 -10.18
C ASP A 85 -22.15 -4.88 -10.34
N LEU A 86 -22.04 -3.80 -9.57
CA LEU A 86 -22.94 -2.64 -9.66
C LEU A 86 -22.67 -1.80 -10.92
N ILE A 87 -21.40 -1.65 -11.30
CA ILE A 87 -21.00 -0.97 -12.54
C ILE A 87 -21.52 -1.74 -13.76
N ASP A 88 -21.40 -3.07 -13.77
CA ASP A 88 -21.92 -3.91 -14.86
C ASP A 88 -23.45 -3.76 -15.00
N ARG A 89 -24.16 -3.50 -13.90
CA ARG A 89 -25.61 -3.18 -13.88
C ARG A 89 -25.94 -1.73 -14.20
N ARG A 90 -24.93 -0.88 -14.43
CA ARG A 90 -25.07 0.56 -14.67
C ARG A 90 -25.77 1.31 -13.54
N GLU A 91 -25.56 0.85 -12.31
CA GLU A 91 -26.08 1.51 -11.10
C GLU A 91 -25.09 2.58 -10.61
N SER A 92 -25.62 3.66 -10.03
CA SER A 92 -24.80 4.68 -9.36
C SER A 92 -24.25 4.14 -8.04
N VAL A 93 -22.96 4.36 -7.77
CA VAL A 93 -22.29 3.83 -6.58
C VAL A 93 -21.61 4.94 -5.78
N PHE A 94 -21.77 4.90 -4.46
CA PHE A 94 -21.03 5.74 -3.51
C PHE A 94 -20.04 4.87 -2.73
N VAL A 95 -18.76 5.23 -2.77
CA VAL A 95 -17.67 4.42 -2.18
C VAL A 95 -16.94 5.21 -1.10
N THR A 96 -16.89 4.65 0.11
CA THR A 96 -16.10 5.19 1.23
C THR A 96 -14.99 4.19 1.59
N ALA A 97 -13.74 4.54 1.30
CA ALA A 97 -12.59 3.72 1.69
C ALA A 97 -11.33 4.58 1.89
N PRO A 98 -10.34 4.14 2.69
CA PRO A 98 -9.03 4.79 2.82
C PRO A 98 -8.28 4.97 1.49
N THR A 99 -7.38 5.96 1.39
CA THR A 99 -6.63 6.28 0.14
C THR A 99 -5.83 5.09 -0.39
N SER A 100 -5.28 4.27 0.50
CA SER A 100 -4.50 3.08 0.16
C SER A 100 -5.34 1.86 -0.27
N SER A 101 -6.69 1.93 -0.25
CA SER A 101 -7.56 0.82 -0.63
C SER A 101 -7.71 0.62 -2.15
N GLY A 102 -7.00 1.39 -2.98
CA GLY A 102 -7.02 1.20 -4.43
C GLY A 102 -8.27 1.74 -5.14
N LYS A 103 -8.95 2.75 -4.56
CA LYS A 103 -10.13 3.39 -5.16
C LYS A 103 -9.86 3.90 -6.58
N THR A 104 -8.77 4.64 -6.79
CA THR A 104 -8.41 5.17 -8.11
C THR A 104 -8.16 4.05 -9.11
N PHE A 105 -7.49 2.97 -8.68
CA PHE A 105 -7.16 1.86 -9.55
C PHE A 105 -8.41 1.10 -10.03
N ILE A 106 -9.36 0.83 -9.14
CA ILE A 106 -10.59 0.10 -9.50
C ILE A 106 -11.52 0.93 -10.40
N CYS A 107 -11.47 2.27 -10.33
CA CYS A 107 -12.24 3.16 -11.22
C CYS A 107 -11.84 3.03 -12.70
N PHE A 108 -10.64 2.55 -13.02
CA PHE A 108 -10.25 2.31 -14.42
C PHE A 108 -11.10 1.24 -15.10
N TYR A 109 -11.73 0.34 -14.35
CA TYR A 109 -12.69 -0.61 -14.92
C TYR A 109 -13.91 0.11 -15.51
N ALA A 110 -14.46 1.10 -14.80
CA ALA A 110 -15.55 1.92 -15.33
C ALA A 110 -15.12 2.70 -16.58
N MET A 111 -13.89 3.22 -16.59
CA MET A 111 -13.32 3.88 -17.77
C MET A 111 -13.15 2.92 -18.94
N GLU A 112 -12.71 1.69 -18.69
CA GLU A 112 -12.54 0.67 -19.72
C GLU A 112 -13.86 0.28 -20.38
N LEU A 113 -14.95 0.15 -19.61
CA LEU A 113 -16.27 -0.15 -20.16
C LEU A 113 -16.73 0.90 -21.16
N VAL A 114 -16.52 2.19 -20.85
CA VAL A 114 -16.87 3.30 -21.76
C VAL A 114 -15.90 3.37 -22.93
N LEU A 115 -14.60 3.30 -22.66
CA LEU A 115 -13.57 3.56 -23.67
C LEU A 115 -13.33 2.39 -24.63
N ARG A 116 -13.55 1.12 -24.26
CA ARG A 116 -13.15 -0.04 -25.09
C ARG A 116 -14.28 -0.82 -25.76
N CYS A 117 -15.55 -0.61 -25.42
CA CYS A 117 -16.71 -1.42 -25.84
C CYS A 117 -16.56 -2.38 -27.05
N PRO A 118 -16.92 -3.68 -26.98
CA PRO A 118 -17.28 -4.50 -25.81
C PRO A 118 -16.27 -5.65 -25.57
N LEU A 119 -15.72 -5.69 -24.36
CA LEU A 119 -15.33 -6.96 -23.78
C LEU A 119 -16.64 -7.73 -23.52
N ARG A 120 -16.84 -8.82 -24.25
CA ARG A 120 -17.84 -9.87 -23.95
C ARG A 120 -19.27 -9.69 -24.49
N GLY A 121 -19.41 -9.45 -25.79
CA GLY A 121 -20.61 -9.86 -26.56
C GLY A 121 -21.91 -9.09 -26.30
N GLU A 122 -21.94 -8.13 -25.39
CA GLU A 122 -23.05 -7.20 -25.24
C GLU A 122 -22.85 -5.96 -26.12
N LYS A 123 -23.98 -5.42 -26.58
CA LYS A 123 -24.07 -4.25 -27.48
C LYS A 123 -23.20 -3.13 -26.92
N ALA A 124 -22.26 -2.63 -27.74
CA ALA A 124 -21.41 -1.51 -27.37
C ALA A 124 -22.27 -0.40 -26.75
N ILE A 125 -21.82 0.15 -25.61
CA ILE A 125 -22.20 1.52 -25.26
C ILE A 125 -21.79 2.33 -26.49
N ASP A 126 -22.75 3.08 -27.03
CA ASP A 126 -22.63 3.81 -28.28
C ASP A 126 -21.25 4.48 -28.41
N ASN A 127 -20.72 4.58 -29.62
CA ASN A 127 -19.41 5.23 -29.86
C ASN A 127 -19.35 6.68 -29.34
N ASP A 128 -20.49 7.24 -28.95
CA ASP A 128 -20.69 8.58 -28.40
C ASP A 128 -20.63 8.62 -26.86
N ALA A 129 -20.33 7.51 -26.20
CA ALA A 129 -20.23 7.45 -24.75
C ALA A 129 -19.02 8.24 -24.22
N VAL A 130 -19.28 9.21 -23.33
CA VAL A 130 -18.27 10.05 -22.72
C VAL A 130 -18.13 9.71 -21.23
N ILE A 131 -16.89 9.66 -20.74
CA ILE A 131 -16.59 9.56 -19.31
C ILE A 131 -15.90 10.82 -18.81
N VAL A 132 -16.33 11.30 -17.65
CA VAL A 132 -15.76 12.48 -17.00
C VAL A 132 -15.12 12.06 -15.68
N TYR A 133 -13.82 12.31 -15.54
CA TYR A 133 -13.10 12.13 -14.28
C TYR A 133 -12.86 13.49 -13.64
N VAL A 134 -13.33 13.66 -12.40
CA VAL A 134 -13.19 14.91 -11.64
C VAL A 134 -12.21 14.69 -10.50
N SER A 135 -11.24 15.59 -10.37
CA SER A 135 -10.21 15.55 -9.34
C SER A 135 -10.09 16.91 -8.65
N PRO A 136 -9.82 16.95 -7.34
CA PRO A 136 -9.65 18.20 -6.59
C PRO A 136 -8.36 18.96 -6.96
N SER A 137 -7.36 18.29 -7.53
CA SER A 137 -6.08 18.92 -7.90
C SER A 137 -5.72 18.65 -9.36
N LYS A 138 -5.06 19.65 -9.98
CA LYS A 138 -4.51 19.54 -11.33
C LYS A 138 -3.48 18.42 -11.43
N ALA A 139 -2.58 18.31 -10.45
CA ALA A 139 -1.54 17.27 -10.46
C ALA A 139 -2.14 15.86 -10.50
N LEU A 140 -3.20 15.61 -9.74
CA LEU A 140 -3.89 14.31 -9.73
C LEU A 140 -4.68 14.08 -11.03
N ALA A 141 -5.27 15.13 -11.62
CA ALA A 141 -5.92 15.02 -12.92
C ALA A 141 -4.92 14.69 -14.04
N ASP A 142 -3.78 15.38 -14.06
CA ASP A 142 -2.72 15.15 -15.04
C ASP A 142 -2.10 13.74 -14.89
N GLN A 143 -1.94 13.25 -13.66
CA GLN A 143 -1.49 11.89 -13.39
C GLN A 143 -2.46 10.85 -13.99
N VAL A 144 -3.75 10.98 -13.70
CA VAL A 144 -4.77 10.05 -14.23
C VAL A 144 -4.86 10.16 -15.75
N TYR A 145 -4.75 11.37 -16.32
CA TYR A 145 -4.73 11.58 -17.76
C TYR A 145 -3.57 10.85 -18.45
N ALA A 146 -2.35 10.98 -17.93
CA ALA A 146 -1.19 10.26 -18.44
C ALA A 146 -1.38 8.73 -18.37
N GLU A 147 -1.98 8.24 -17.28
CA GLU A 147 -2.28 6.82 -17.10
C GLU A 147 -3.36 6.30 -18.06
N VAL A 148 -4.44 7.07 -18.27
CA VAL A 148 -5.48 6.76 -19.27
C VAL A 148 -4.87 6.70 -20.66
N HIS A 149 -4.05 7.70 -21.03
CA HIS A 149 -3.39 7.72 -22.32
C HIS A 149 -2.45 6.51 -22.48
N GLY A 150 -1.66 6.17 -21.46
CA GLY A 150 -0.80 5.00 -21.47
C GLY A 150 -1.56 3.67 -21.63
N ARG A 151 -2.72 3.54 -21.00
CA ARG A 151 -3.52 2.29 -21.01
C ARG A 151 -4.42 2.13 -22.23
N PHE A 152 -4.93 3.22 -22.79
CA PHE A 152 -6.00 3.19 -23.80
C PHE A 152 -5.63 3.81 -25.15
N SER A 153 -4.39 4.29 -25.33
CA SER A 153 -3.90 4.88 -26.60
C SER A 153 -3.90 3.94 -27.81
N SER A 154 -3.94 2.63 -27.60
CA SER A 154 -3.92 1.64 -28.69
C SER A 154 -5.27 1.48 -29.41
N LYS A 155 -6.35 2.14 -28.94
CA LYS A 155 -7.67 2.03 -29.58
C LYS A 155 -7.72 2.82 -30.88
N THR A 156 -7.91 2.11 -31.99
CA THR A 156 -8.24 2.72 -33.29
C THR A 156 -9.76 2.83 -33.42
N TYR A 157 -10.30 4.04 -33.29
CA TYR A 157 -11.72 4.29 -33.57
C TYR A 157 -11.96 4.24 -35.08
N ALA A 158 -13.09 3.70 -35.55
CA ALA A 158 -13.44 3.69 -36.97
C ALA A 158 -13.48 5.12 -37.52
N ALA A 159 -12.99 5.33 -38.75
CA ALA A 159 -12.92 6.64 -39.39
C ALA A 159 -14.31 7.07 -39.87
N SER A 160 -15.15 7.55 -38.95
CA SER A 160 -16.39 8.25 -39.28
C SER A 160 -16.22 9.72 -38.92
N GLY A 161 -15.67 10.53 -39.85
CA GLY A 161 -15.80 11.99 -39.95
C GLY A 161 -15.34 12.91 -38.81
N SER A 162 -15.29 12.45 -37.57
CA SER A 162 -15.08 13.27 -36.37
C SER A 162 -13.65 13.14 -35.87
N ARG A 163 -13.04 14.27 -35.47
CA ARG A 163 -11.70 14.30 -34.88
C ARG A 163 -11.64 13.36 -33.68
N LYS A 164 -10.73 12.38 -33.72
CA LYS A 164 -10.61 11.30 -32.73
C LYS A 164 -9.81 11.81 -31.52
N TYR A 165 -10.50 12.29 -30.50
CA TYR A 165 -9.88 12.64 -29.22
C TYR A 165 -10.12 11.53 -28.21
N LEU A 166 -9.05 10.96 -27.65
CA LEU A 166 -9.14 9.90 -26.63
C LEU A 166 -9.50 10.47 -25.24
N ALA A 167 -8.91 11.60 -24.89
CA ALA A 167 -9.13 12.30 -23.62
C ALA A 167 -8.82 13.79 -23.79
N ALA A 168 -9.50 14.63 -23.00
CA ALA A 168 -9.22 16.05 -22.89
C ALA A 168 -9.18 16.43 -21.39
N ASN A 169 -8.21 17.25 -20.99
CA ASN A 169 -8.10 17.78 -19.64
C ASN A 169 -8.60 19.22 -19.63
N PHE A 170 -9.65 19.49 -18.85
CA PHE A 170 -10.17 20.84 -18.63
C PHE A 170 -9.66 21.35 -17.28
N VAL A 171 -8.81 22.38 -17.31
CA VAL A 171 -8.33 23.06 -16.11
C VAL A 171 -8.79 24.51 -16.18
N GLU A 172 -9.19 25.10 -15.05
CA GLU A 172 -9.74 26.46 -14.93
C GLU A 172 -8.93 27.56 -15.66
N ARG A 173 -7.61 27.40 -15.83
CA ARG A 173 -6.77 28.34 -16.63
C ARG A 173 -6.94 28.25 -18.15
N GLN A 174 -7.59 27.22 -18.68
CA GLN A 174 -7.93 27.11 -20.11
C GLN A 174 -9.29 27.73 -20.45
N ASN A 175 -10.05 28.23 -19.47
CA ASN A 175 -11.32 28.95 -19.71
C ASN A 175 -11.14 30.36 -20.30
N SER A 176 -9.91 30.83 -20.52
CA SER A 176 -9.66 32.11 -21.21
C SER A 176 -9.57 31.98 -22.74
N GLU A 177 -9.46 30.76 -23.26
CA GLU A 177 -9.66 30.48 -24.68
C GLU A 177 -11.00 29.75 -24.83
N PRO A 178 -11.79 30.04 -25.88
CA PRO A 178 -13.07 29.36 -26.07
C PRO A 178 -12.82 27.86 -26.05
N PRO A 179 -13.62 27.08 -25.28
CA PRO A 179 -13.45 25.63 -25.22
C PRO A 179 -13.43 25.12 -26.65
N LEU A 180 -12.35 24.45 -27.03
CA LEU A 180 -12.13 23.89 -28.36
C LEU A 180 -13.46 23.38 -28.88
N ASN A 181 -14.02 24.15 -29.82
CA ASN A 181 -15.37 23.97 -30.30
C ASN A 181 -15.54 22.49 -30.66
N ALA A 182 -16.54 21.86 -30.04
CA ALA A 182 -17.13 20.66 -30.59
C ALA A 182 -17.73 21.05 -31.95
N GLN A 183 -16.89 20.93 -32.98
CA GLN A 183 -17.23 20.87 -34.39
C GLN A 183 -16.83 19.49 -34.89
#